data_AF-B2JJT4-F1
#
_entry.id   AF-B2JJT4-F1
#
_cell.length_a   1.000
_cell.length_b   1.000
_cell.length_c   1.000
_cell.angle_alpha   90.00
_cell.angle_beta   90.00
_cell.angle_gamma   90.00
#
_symmetry.space_group_name_H-M   'P 1'
#
loop_
_entity.id
_entity.type
_entity.pdbx_description
1 polymer ?
#
loop_
_entity_poly.entity_id
_entity_poly.type
_entity_poly.pdbx_seq_one_letter_code
_entity_poly.pdbx_strand_id
1 'polypeptide(L)'
;MSAPLTLDDMQRLAARHGGRCISTDYRNIHTELRWRCVRGHEWEATPFSVRQGKWCATCAHDEHSAVWLPAMHTLARERGGKCLSETYVNSRTKLWWECHQGHTWEATPASIRVAGAWCPACAADSRKGTMNDMHALAARHRGHCLSTDYAGPTGKLRWRCAEGHEWVTSPARVRNGFWCAICAKQGRRSSRLEDMHLLAASRGGKCLSDTYETSARLLRWECCRGHRWLAAPANIKGGTWCPKCARAERSNHTIGEMNEIARERGGRCLSDAYVNVTTKLEWECARGYAWSTSPMAVLAGCWCPACKYLDQCVSDEARRKYLAVAGCP
;
A
#
# COMPACT_ATOMS: atom_id res chain seq x y z
N MET A 1 -70.00 -20.14 -11.18
CA MET A 1 -69.49 -21.06 -10.14
C MET A 1 -69.14 -22.36 -10.84
N SER A 2 -67.86 -22.73 -10.91
CA SER A 2 -67.44 -23.98 -11.55
C SER A 2 -67.86 -25.17 -10.68
N ALA A 3 -68.35 -26.24 -11.32
CA ALA A 3 -68.74 -27.46 -10.64
C ALA A 3 -67.59 -28.03 -9.77
N PRO A 4 -67.90 -28.65 -8.62
CA PRO A 4 -66.89 -29.28 -7.78
C PRO A 4 -66.21 -30.42 -8.55
N LEU A 5 -64.88 -30.41 -8.57
CA LEU A 5 -64.07 -31.44 -9.22
C LEU A 5 -64.29 -32.80 -8.53
N THR A 6 -64.28 -33.87 -9.31
CA THR A 6 -64.49 -35.25 -8.84
C THR A 6 -63.24 -36.12 -9.09
N LEU A 7 -63.19 -37.32 -8.49
CA LEU A 7 -62.12 -38.29 -8.77
C LEU A 7 -62.05 -38.68 -10.25
N ASP A 8 -63.20 -38.77 -10.93
CA ASP A 8 -63.31 -39.04 -12.36
C ASP A 8 -62.65 -37.93 -13.20
N ASP A 9 -62.73 -36.67 -12.74
CA ASP A 9 -62.01 -35.56 -13.36
C ASP A 9 -60.49 -35.68 -13.17
N MET A 10 -60.02 -36.25 -12.06
CA MET A 10 -58.60 -36.53 -11.82
C MET A 10 -58.10 -37.66 -12.70
N GLN A 11 -58.91 -38.69 -12.92
CA GLN A 11 -58.60 -39.79 -13.83
C GLN A 11 -58.54 -39.30 -15.29
N ARG A 12 -59.50 -38.46 -15.72
CA ARG A 12 -59.46 -37.78 -17.02
C ARG A 12 -58.24 -36.87 -17.15
N LEU A 13 -57.88 -36.13 -16.10
CA LEU A 13 -56.67 -35.29 -16.07
C LEU A 13 -55.40 -36.14 -16.28
N ALA A 14 -55.29 -37.27 -15.59
CA ALA A 14 -54.17 -38.19 -15.78
C ALA A 14 -54.11 -38.76 -17.19
N ALA A 15 -55.25 -39.14 -17.76
CA ALA A 15 -55.35 -39.69 -19.11
C ALA A 15 -54.91 -38.68 -20.18
N ARG A 16 -55.22 -37.38 -20.01
CA ARG A 16 -54.72 -36.31 -20.91
C ARG A 16 -53.20 -36.21 -20.95
N HIS A 17 -52.52 -36.54 -19.86
CA HIS A 17 -51.06 -36.59 -19.79
C HIS A 17 -50.49 -38.00 -20.10
N GLY A 18 -51.32 -38.89 -20.65
CA GLY A 18 -50.90 -40.24 -21.03
C GLY A 18 -50.63 -41.17 -19.85
N GLY A 19 -51.18 -40.91 -18.67
CA GLY A 19 -51.02 -41.80 -17.51
C GLY A 19 -52.31 -42.00 -16.73
N ARG A 20 -52.20 -42.39 -15.46
CA ARG A 20 -53.33 -42.81 -14.62
C ARG A 20 -53.21 -42.23 -13.22
N CYS A 21 -54.34 -41.85 -12.63
CA CYS A 21 -54.46 -41.60 -11.21
C CYS A 21 -54.65 -42.96 -10.51
N ILE A 22 -53.77 -43.29 -9.57
CA ILE A 22 -53.82 -44.55 -8.80
C ILE A 22 -54.67 -44.39 -7.54
N SER A 23 -54.76 -43.16 -7.00
CA SER A 23 -55.57 -42.90 -5.81
C SER A 23 -57.06 -43.21 -6.06
N THR A 24 -57.68 -43.83 -5.06
CA THR A 24 -59.10 -44.22 -5.04
C THR A 24 -59.99 -43.22 -4.31
N ASP A 25 -59.41 -42.24 -3.62
CA ASP A 25 -60.12 -41.20 -2.86
C ASP A 25 -59.65 -39.81 -3.29
N TYR A 26 -60.58 -38.86 -3.41
CA TYR A 26 -60.30 -37.46 -3.72
C TYR A 26 -61.09 -36.55 -2.79
N ARG A 27 -60.38 -35.72 -2.04
CA ARG A 27 -60.97 -34.77 -1.09
C ARG A 27 -61.04 -33.35 -1.63
N ASN A 28 -59.92 -32.85 -2.15
CA ASN A 28 -59.79 -31.50 -2.71
C ASN A 28 -58.52 -31.38 -3.57
N ILE A 29 -58.35 -30.24 -4.25
CA ILE A 29 -57.23 -29.97 -5.17
C ILE A 29 -55.85 -29.85 -4.50
N HIS A 30 -55.80 -29.75 -3.17
CA HIS A 30 -54.59 -29.58 -2.37
C HIS A 30 -54.16 -30.88 -1.66
N THR A 31 -54.99 -31.91 -1.68
CA THR A 31 -54.65 -33.22 -1.13
C THR A 31 -53.85 -33.99 -2.18
N GLU A 32 -52.73 -34.58 -1.78
CA GLU A 32 -51.88 -35.34 -2.68
C GLU A 32 -52.59 -36.59 -3.18
N LEU A 33 -52.47 -36.84 -4.48
CA LEU A 33 -52.87 -38.09 -5.11
C LEU A 33 -51.63 -38.78 -5.66
N ARG A 34 -51.72 -40.09 -5.82
CA ARG A 34 -50.68 -40.91 -6.43
C ARG A 34 -50.97 -41.05 -7.92
N TRP A 35 -49.99 -40.74 -8.75
CA TRP A 35 -50.08 -40.71 -10.21
C TRP A 35 -49.08 -41.69 -10.81
N ARG A 36 -49.37 -42.21 -12.00
CA ARG A 36 -48.48 -43.06 -12.79
C ARG A 36 -48.42 -42.57 -14.23
N CYS A 37 -47.23 -42.37 -14.80
CA CYS A 37 -47.08 -41.99 -16.22
C CYS A 37 -47.04 -43.22 -17.13
N VAL A 38 -47.04 -43.00 -18.46
CA VAL A 38 -46.94 -44.08 -19.47
C VAL A 38 -45.66 -44.92 -19.32
N ARG A 39 -44.56 -44.32 -18.86
CA ARG A 39 -43.28 -45.01 -18.62
C ARG A 39 -43.23 -45.75 -17.28
N GLY A 40 -44.34 -45.79 -16.54
CA GLY A 40 -44.47 -46.53 -15.29
C GLY A 40 -43.96 -45.79 -14.04
N HIS A 41 -43.46 -44.55 -14.15
CA HIS A 41 -43.04 -43.79 -12.98
C HIS A 41 -44.26 -43.44 -12.11
N GLU A 42 -44.15 -43.73 -10.82
CA GLU A 42 -45.13 -43.38 -9.80
C GLU A 42 -44.62 -42.21 -8.95
N TRP A 43 -45.49 -41.24 -8.67
CA TRP A 43 -45.17 -40.13 -7.78
C TRP A 43 -46.43 -39.59 -7.09
N GLU A 44 -46.23 -38.85 -6.02
CA GLU A 44 -47.28 -38.15 -5.29
C GLU A 44 -47.24 -36.67 -5.67
N ALA A 45 -48.41 -36.11 -6.00
CA ALA A 45 -48.55 -34.70 -6.32
C ALA A 45 -49.98 -34.23 -6.09
N THR A 46 -50.14 -32.94 -5.82
CA THR A 46 -51.47 -32.34 -5.76
C THR A 46 -52.09 -32.20 -7.16
N PRO A 47 -53.40 -32.42 -7.30
CA PRO A 47 -54.15 -32.12 -8.52
C PRO A 47 -53.92 -30.73 -9.08
N PHE A 48 -53.74 -29.75 -8.20
CA PHE A 48 -53.40 -28.38 -8.59
C PHE A 48 -52.07 -28.31 -9.35
N SER A 49 -51.01 -28.98 -8.86
CA SER A 49 -49.69 -29.02 -9.51
C SER A 49 -49.75 -29.69 -10.88
N VAL A 50 -50.46 -30.83 -10.97
CA VAL A 50 -50.68 -31.54 -12.23
C VAL A 50 -51.42 -30.68 -13.24
N ARG A 51 -52.46 -29.97 -12.80
CA ARG A 51 -53.23 -29.05 -13.66
C ARG A 51 -52.42 -27.85 -14.16
N GLN A 52 -51.37 -27.43 -13.44
CA GLN A 52 -50.41 -26.43 -13.91
C GLN A 52 -49.40 -26.99 -14.95
N GLY A 53 -49.50 -28.26 -15.31
CA GLY A 53 -48.65 -28.92 -16.30
C GLY A 53 -47.43 -29.65 -15.72
N LYS A 54 -47.27 -29.67 -14.39
CA LYS A 54 -46.22 -30.48 -13.73
C LYS A 54 -46.70 -31.91 -13.59
N TRP A 55 -46.42 -32.71 -14.62
CA TRP A 55 -46.80 -34.13 -14.68
C TRP A 55 -45.75 -35.02 -14.03
N CYS A 56 -44.83 -35.60 -14.80
CA CYS A 56 -43.82 -36.53 -14.30
C CYS A 56 -42.43 -35.90 -14.32
N ALA A 57 -41.85 -35.65 -13.13
CA ALA A 57 -40.54 -35.03 -12.99
C ALA A 57 -39.40 -35.88 -13.58
N THR A 58 -39.47 -37.21 -13.43
CA THR A 58 -38.49 -38.13 -14.02
C THR A 58 -38.55 -38.13 -15.55
N CYS A 59 -39.75 -38.01 -16.15
CA CYS A 59 -39.87 -37.82 -17.60
C CYS A 59 -39.32 -36.49 -18.09
N ALA A 60 -39.68 -35.40 -17.41
CA ALA A 60 -39.11 -34.10 -17.76
C ALA A 60 -37.57 -34.11 -17.62
N HIS A 61 -37.04 -34.80 -16.62
CA HIS A 61 -35.60 -34.96 -16.41
C HIS A 61 -34.92 -35.76 -17.53
N ASP A 62 -35.44 -36.94 -17.86
CA ASP A 62 -34.86 -37.80 -18.89
C ASP A 62 -34.91 -37.14 -20.27
N GLU A 63 -36.02 -36.51 -20.63
CA GLU A 63 -36.16 -35.78 -21.88
C GLU A 63 -35.19 -34.61 -21.96
N HIS A 64 -35.06 -33.83 -20.88
CA HIS A 64 -34.11 -32.74 -20.80
C HIS A 64 -32.65 -33.24 -20.88
N SER A 65 -32.34 -34.34 -20.19
CA SER A 65 -31.01 -34.97 -20.25
C SER A 65 -30.70 -35.47 -21.66
N ALA A 66 -31.65 -36.14 -22.33
CA ALA A 66 -31.50 -36.66 -23.68
C ALA A 66 -31.22 -35.56 -24.73
N VAL A 67 -31.74 -34.35 -24.53
CA VAL A 67 -31.47 -33.20 -25.42
C VAL A 67 -30.10 -32.58 -25.13
N TRP A 68 -29.75 -32.37 -23.86
CA TRP A 68 -28.56 -31.60 -23.49
C TRP A 68 -27.27 -32.42 -23.39
N LEU A 69 -27.37 -33.70 -23.03
CA LEU A 69 -26.19 -34.55 -22.87
C LEU A 69 -25.42 -34.74 -24.20
N PRO A 70 -26.06 -34.98 -25.36
CA PRO A 70 -25.37 -35.00 -26.66
C PRO A 70 -24.65 -33.68 -26.98
N ALA A 71 -25.25 -32.55 -26.60
CA ALA A 71 -24.62 -31.24 -26.75
C ALA A 71 -23.37 -31.11 -25.86
N MET A 72 -23.39 -31.66 -24.65
CA MET A 72 -22.21 -31.68 -23.76
C MET A 72 -21.09 -32.59 -24.30
N HIS A 73 -21.42 -33.76 -24.85
CA HIS A 73 -20.43 -34.62 -25.50
C HIS A 73 -19.82 -33.95 -26.74
N THR A 74 -20.63 -33.24 -27.53
CA THR A 74 -20.15 -32.50 -28.70
C THR A 74 -19.21 -31.37 -28.30
N LEU A 75 -19.61 -30.55 -27.31
CA LEU A 75 -18.78 -29.49 -26.74
C LEU A 75 -17.44 -30.02 -26.23
N ALA A 76 -17.45 -31.20 -25.60
CA ALA A 76 -16.22 -31.81 -25.13
C ALA A 76 -15.28 -32.19 -26.27
N ARG A 77 -15.81 -32.76 -27.37
CA ARG A 77 -15.04 -33.13 -28.56
C ARG A 77 -14.45 -31.91 -29.26
N GLU A 78 -15.22 -30.82 -29.39
CA GLU A 78 -14.75 -29.55 -29.96
C GLU A 78 -13.57 -28.96 -29.17
N ARG A 79 -13.53 -29.17 -27.85
CA ARG A 79 -12.42 -28.77 -26.98
C ARG A 79 -11.30 -29.81 -26.88
N GLY A 80 -11.32 -30.83 -27.75
CA GLY A 80 -10.32 -31.88 -27.79
C GLY A 80 -10.38 -32.78 -26.56
N GLY A 81 -11.57 -33.19 -26.12
CA GLY A 81 -11.75 -34.10 -24.99
C GLY A 81 -13.09 -34.82 -24.99
N LYS A 82 -13.51 -35.31 -23.82
CA LYS A 82 -14.71 -36.13 -23.65
C LYS A 82 -15.49 -35.71 -22.40
N CYS A 83 -16.82 -35.77 -22.48
CA CYS A 83 -17.70 -35.75 -21.31
C CYS A 83 -17.92 -37.21 -20.91
N LEU A 84 -17.65 -37.55 -19.65
CA LEU A 84 -17.74 -38.90 -19.09
C LEU A 84 -19.06 -39.15 -18.36
N SER A 85 -19.84 -38.10 -18.09
CA SER A 85 -21.15 -38.25 -17.45
C SER A 85 -22.19 -38.81 -18.42
N GLU A 86 -23.07 -39.66 -17.90
CA GLU A 86 -24.18 -40.29 -18.64
C GLU A 86 -25.53 -39.60 -18.43
N THR A 87 -25.61 -38.61 -17.52
CA THR A 87 -26.84 -37.87 -17.22
C THR A 87 -26.57 -36.38 -17.12
N TYR A 88 -27.52 -35.58 -17.56
CA TYR A 88 -27.49 -34.12 -17.47
C TYR A 88 -28.69 -33.62 -16.67
N VAL A 89 -28.41 -33.05 -15.50
CA VAL A 89 -29.47 -32.50 -14.63
C VAL A 89 -29.79 -31.05 -15.01
N ASN A 90 -28.78 -30.17 -14.94
CA ASN A 90 -28.90 -28.76 -15.23
C ASN A 90 -27.50 -28.14 -15.41
N SER A 91 -27.44 -26.84 -15.70
CA SER A 91 -26.18 -26.15 -15.98
C SER A 91 -25.27 -25.92 -14.76
N ARG A 92 -25.77 -26.17 -13.54
CA ARG A 92 -25.06 -26.00 -12.27
C ARG A 92 -24.61 -27.32 -11.65
N THR A 93 -25.20 -28.43 -12.04
CA THR A 93 -24.74 -29.76 -11.63
C THR A 93 -23.45 -30.10 -12.35
N LYS A 94 -22.45 -30.57 -11.61
CA LYS A 94 -21.15 -30.92 -12.17
C LYS A 94 -21.26 -32.17 -13.06
N LEU A 95 -20.52 -32.14 -14.16
CA LEU A 95 -20.25 -33.31 -15.01
C LEU A 95 -18.77 -33.65 -14.92
N TRP A 96 -18.44 -34.88 -15.27
CA TRP A 96 -17.07 -35.37 -15.41
C TRP A 96 -16.57 -35.12 -16.84
N TRP A 97 -15.37 -34.57 -16.95
CA TRP A 97 -14.73 -34.21 -18.22
C TRP A 97 -13.33 -34.81 -18.28
N GLU A 98 -12.86 -35.09 -19.50
CA GLU A 98 -11.52 -35.56 -19.83
C GLU A 98 -10.96 -34.70 -20.97
N CYS A 99 -9.69 -34.31 -20.91
CA CYS A 99 -9.02 -33.56 -21.99
C CYS A 99 -8.12 -34.45 -22.84
N HIS A 100 -7.58 -33.94 -23.96
CA HIS A 100 -6.67 -34.69 -24.82
C HIS A 100 -5.39 -35.20 -24.14
N GLN A 101 -4.98 -34.59 -23.01
CA GLN A 101 -3.86 -35.05 -22.20
C GLN A 101 -4.24 -36.14 -21.19
N GLY A 102 -5.51 -36.59 -21.17
CA GLY A 102 -6.02 -37.61 -20.26
C GLY A 102 -6.36 -37.11 -18.86
N HIS A 103 -6.21 -35.81 -18.55
CA HIS A 103 -6.64 -35.27 -17.27
C HIS A 103 -8.16 -35.35 -17.13
N THR A 104 -8.64 -35.89 -16.02
CA THR A 104 -10.06 -35.94 -15.65
C THR A 104 -10.38 -34.93 -14.56
N TRP A 105 -11.53 -34.26 -14.66
CA TRP A 105 -11.99 -33.30 -13.64
C TRP A 105 -13.50 -33.13 -13.64
N GLU A 106 -14.03 -32.63 -12.52
CA GLU A 106 -15.43 -32.22 -12.42
C GLU A 106 -15.60 -30.72 -12.71
N ALA A 107 -16.56 -30.37 -13.56
CA ALA A 107 -16.92 -28.97 -13.81
C ALA A 107 -18.39 -28.84 -14.19
N THR A 108 -18.95 -27.65 -13.93
CA THR A 108 -20.33 -27.38 -14.31
C THR A 108 -20.43 -27.06 -15.80
N PRO A 109 -21.50 -27.48 -16.51
CA PRO A 109 -21.74 -27.10 -17.90
C PRO A 109 -21.68 -25.59 -18.13
N ALA A 110 -22.13 -24.79 -17.16
CA ALA A 110 -22.05 -23.33 -17.22
C ALA A 110 -20.59 -22.82 -17.24
N SER A 111 -19.68 -23.38 -16.44
CA SER A 111 -18.28 -22.92 -16.43
C SER A 111 -17.57 -23.25 -17.74
N ILE A 112 -17.89 -24.40 -18.35
CA ILE A 112 -17.30 -24.81 -19.62
C ILE A 112 -17.85 -23.98 -20.79
N ARG A 113 -19.17 -23.86 -20.88
CA ARG A 113 -19.85 -23.24 -22.03
C ARG A 113 -19.85 -21.71 -21.97
N VAL A 114 -20.11 -21.12 -20.80
CA VAL A 114 -20.26 -19.67 -20.65
C VAL A 114 -18.94 -19.01 -20.29
N ALA A 115 -18.24 -19.51 -19.27
CA ALA A 115 -16.96 -18.93 -18.83
C ALA A 115 -15.77 -19.39 -19.70
N GLY A 116 -15.97 -20.38 -20.59
CA GLY A 116 -14.94 -20.87 -21.49
C GLY A 116 -13.83 -21.69 -20.82
N ALA A 117 -13.97 -22.02 -19.53
CA ALA A 117 -13.00 -22.84 -18.80
C ALA A 117 -12.96 -24.26 -19.40
N TRP A 118 -11.79 -24.91 -19.36
CA TRP A 118 -11.64 -26.29 -19.83
C TRP A 118 -10.89 -27.13 -18.81
N CYS A 119 -9.67 -27.57 -19.10
CA CYS A 119 -8.88 -28.39 -18.20
C CYS A 119 -8.06 -27.53 -17.22
N PRO A 120 -8.26 -27.64 -15.90
CA PRO A 120 -7.49 -26.89 -14.91
C PRO A 120 -6.02 -27.30 -14.86
N ALA A 121 -5.71 -28.58 -15.12
CA ALA A 121 -4.33 -29.08 -15.17
C ALA A 121 -3.57 -28.51 -16.38
N CYS A 122 -4.14 -28.57 -17.59
CA CYS A 122 -3.52 -27.96 -18.77
C CYS A 122 -3.40 -26.43 -18.63
N ALA A 123 -4.39 -25.77 -18.01
CA ALA A 123 -4.30 -24.35 -17.70
C ALA A 123 -3.22 -24.04 -16.65
N ALA A 124 -2.94 -24.95 -15.71
CA ALA A 124 -1.85 -24.81 -14.76
C ALA A 124 -0.49 -25.02 -15.43
N ASP A 125 -0.35 -26.02 -16.30
CA ASP A 125 0.91 -26.33 -16.99
C ASP A 125 1.31 -25.23 -17.98
N SER A 126 0.35 -24.72 -18.76
CA SER A 126 0.59 -23.54 -19.62
C SER A 126 1.02 -22.31 -18.83
N ARG A 127 0.55 -22.13 -17.58
CA ARG A 127 0.96 -21.02 -16.70
C ARG A 127 2.33 -21.21 -16.05
N LYS A 128 2.86 -22.43 -15.96
CA LYS A 128 4.18 -22.65 -15.37
C LYS A 128 5.26 -21.94 -16.19
N GLY A 129 5.08 -21.80 -17.51
CA GLY A 129 6.11 -21.30 -18.41
C GLY A 129 7.15 -22.38 -18.72
N THR A 130 7.94 -22.17 -19.75
CA THR A 130 8.96 -23.10 -20.25
C THR A 130 10.36 -22.65 -19.84
N MET A 131 11.35 -23.54 -20.02
CA MET A 131 12.75 -23.17 -19.83
C MET A 131 13.18 -22.04 -20.79
N ASN A 132 12.64 -22.01 -22.01
CA ASN A 132 12.87 -20.93 -22.97
C ASN A 132 12.33 -19.58 -22.48
N ASP A 133 11.18 -19.58 -21.79
CA ASP A 133 10.65 -18.35 -21.18
C ASP A 133 11.60 -17.81 -20.11
N MET A 134 12.31 -18.69 -19.38
CA MET A 134 13.30 -18.28 -18.37
C MET A 134 14.56 -17.69 -19.02
N HIS A 135 15.01 -18.25 -20.14
CA HIS A 135 16.11 -17.68 -20.93
C HIS A 135 15.74 -16.31 -21.51
N ALA A 136 14.54 -16.17 -22.08
CA ALA A 136 14.05 -14.90 -22.60
C ALA A 136 13.90 -13.84 -21.49
N LEU A 137 13.43 -14.25 -20.31
CA LEU A 137 13.32 -13.38 -19.14
C LEU A 137 14.70 -12.86 -18.70
N ALA A 138 15.72 -13.73 -18.68
CA ALA A 138 17.09 -13.32 -18.37
C ALA A 138 17.66 -12.35 -19.43
N ALA A 139 17.42 -12.63 -20.71
CA ALA A 139 17.89 -11.80 -21.82
C ALA A 139 17.31 -10.37 -21.76
N ARG A 140 16.05 -10.21 -21.35
CA ARG A 140 15.42 -8.89 -21.14
C ARG A 140 16.17 -8.04 -20.12
N HIS A 141 16.80 -8.66 -19.14
CA HIS A 141 17.64 -8.00 -18.13
C HIS A 141 19.13 -8.02 -18.47
N ARG A 142 19.48 -8.28 -19.74
CA ARG A 142 20.86 -8.41 -20.25
C ARG A 142 21.69 -9.43 -19.45
N GLY A 143 21.09 -10.56 -19.10
CA GLY A 143 21.82 -11.64 -18.45
C GLY A 143 21.33 -13.01 -18.85
N HIS A 144 21.73 -14.02 -18.08
CA HIS A 144 21.57 -15.43 -18.43
C HIS A 144 20.94 -16.23 -17.29
N CYS A 145 20.07 -17.18 -17.64
CA CYS A 145 19.70 -18.27 -16.75
C CYS A 145 20.72 -19.40 -16.95
N LEU A 146 21.33 -19.88 -15.87
CA LEU A 146 22.36 -20.92 -15.89
C LEU A 146 21.81 -22.30 -15.53
N SER A 147 20.58 -22.37 -15.02
CA SER A 147 19.91 -23.63 -14.75
C SER A 147 19.52 -24.33 -16.04
N THR A 148 19.42 -25.66 -16.01
CA THR A 148 18.93 -26.49 -17.14
C THR A 148 17.49 -26.95 -16.93
N ASP A 149 17.07 -27.08 -15.67
CA ASP A 149 15.78 -27.64 -15.28
C ASP A 149 14.88 -26.60 -14.60
N TYR A 150 13.59 -26.66 -14.90
CA TYR A 150 12.60 -25.74 -14.38
C TYR A 150 11.42 -26.48 -13.73
N ALA A 151 11.41 -26.48 -12.39
CA ALA A 151 10.36 -27.12 -11.59
C ALA A 151 9.10 -26.26 -11.37
N GLY A 152 9.02 -25.05 -11.97
CA GLY A 152 7.87 -24.15 -11.87
C GLY A 152 8.15 -22.79 -11.20
N PRO A 153 7.14 -21.92 -11.02
CA PRO A 153 7.31 -20.49 -10.73
C PRO A 153 8.05 -20.16 -9.42
N THR A 154 7.93 -21.04 -8.43
CA THR A 154 8.61 -20.94 -7.12
C THR A 154 9.93 -21.72 -7.09
N GLY A 155 10.18 -22.55 -8.11
CA GLY A 155 11.43 -23.29 -8.28
C GLY A 155 12.62 -22.34 -8.35
N LYS A 156 13.70 -22.71 -7.69
CA LYS A 156 14.92 -21.90 -7.65
C LYS A 156 15.72 -22.14 -8.93
N LEU A 157 16.06 -21.05 -9.63
CA LEU A 157 16.97 -21.07 -10.78
C LEU A 157 18.22 -20.24 -10.45
N ARG A 158 19.34 -20.58 -11.10
CA ARG A 158 20.60 -19.83 -11.03
C ARG A 158 20.62 -18.81 -12.16
N TRP A 159 20.90 -17.55 -11.84
CA TRP A 159 20.89 -16.42 -12.76
C TRP A 159 22.23 -15.72 -12.74
N ARG A 160 22.60 -15.06 -13.84
CA ARG A 160 23.78 -14.21 -13.99
C ARG A 160 23.38 -12.88 -14.64
N CYS A 161 23.79 -11.74 -14.10
CA CYS A 161 23.56 -10.42 -14.74
C CYS A 161 24.69 -10.03 -15.70
N ALA A 162 24.52 -8.92 -16.43
CA ALA A 162 25.53 -8.34 -17.32
C ALA A 162 26.87 -8.08 -16.63
N GLU A 163 26.83 -7.62 -15.37
CA GLU A 163 28.02 -7.36 -14.55
C GLU A 163 28.68 -8.64 -13.99
N GLY A 164 28.19 -9.83 -14.37
CA GLY A 164 28.75 -11.12 -13.97
C GLY A 164 28.34 -11.62 -12.58
N HIS A 165 27.50 -10.90 -11.84
CA HIS A 165 27.01 -11.38 -10.55
C HIS A 165 26.10 -12.60 -10.73
N GLU A 166 26.31 -13.63 -9.90
CA GLU A 166 25.49 -14.84 -9.90
C GLU A 166 24.67 -14.97 -8.62
N TRP A 167 23.43 -15.41 -8.76
CA TRP A 167 22.55 -15.66 -7.61
C TRP A 167 21.51 -16.73 -7.91
N VAL A 168 20.94 -17.29 -6.85
CA VAL A 168 19.86 -18.27 -6.93
C VAL A 168 18.57 -17.63 -6.43
N THR A 169 17.54 -17.60 -7.28
CA THR A 169 16.22 -17.07 -6.91
C THR A 169 15.12 -17.68 -7.78
N SER A 170 13.86 -17.50 -7.38
CA SER A 170 12.73 -17.95 -8.18
C SER A 170 12.44 -16.99 -9.34
N PRO A 171 12.00 -17.49 -10.50
CA PRO A 171 11.60 -16.63 -11.61
C PRO A 171 10.38 -15.75 -11.30
N ALA A 172 9.53 -16.12 -10.33
CA ALA A 172 8.50 -15.22 -9.82
C ALA A 172 9.08 -13.91 -9.25
N ARG A 173 10.18 -13.97 -8.50
CA ARG A 173 10.86 -12.76 -8.00
C ARG A 173 11.46 -11.93 -9.12
N VAL A 174 12.07 -12.58 -10.11
CA VAL A 174 12.62 -11.91 -11.29
C VAL A 174 11.52 -11.19 -12.07
N ARG A 175 10.38 -11.84 -12.31
CA ARG A 175 9.21 -11.24 -12.96
C ARG A 175 8.69 -10.02 -12.21
N ASN A 176 8.72 -10.04 -10.88
CA ASN A 176 8.32 -8.93 -10.02
C ASN A 176 9.38 -7.81 -9.90
N GLY A 177 10.39 -7.79 -10.77
CA GLY A 177 11.39 -6.71 -10.84
C GLY A 177 12.64 -6.91 -9.98
N PHE A 178 12.73 -7.99 -9.20
CA PHE A 178 13.92 -8.30 -8.41
C PHE A 178 14.92 -9.10 -9.24
N TRP A 179 15.69 -8.38 -10.07
CA TRP A 179 16.76 -8.97 -10.89
C TRP A 179 18.03 -9.23 -10.08
N CYS A 180 18.96 -8.27 -10.02
CA CYS A 180 20.23 -8.41 -9.32
C CYS A 180 20.29 -7.50 -8.08
N ALA A 181 20.35 -8.10 -6.89
CA ALA A 181 20.42 -7.36 -5.63
C ALA A 181 21.71 -6.53 -5.49
N ILE A 182 22.82 -7.01 -6.06
CA ILE A 182 24.12 -6.32 -6.00
C ILE A 182 24.08 -5.06 -6.88
N CYS A 183 23.67 -5.18 -8.14
CA CYS A 183 23.50 -4.03 -9.04
C CYS A 183 22.48 -3.01 -8.47
N ALA A 184 21.36 -3.49 -7.91
CA ALA A 184 20.36 -2.61 -7.29
C ALA A 184 20.94 -1.82 -6.10
N LYS A 185 21.77 -2.46 -5.27
CA LYS A 185 22.45 -1.81 -4.13
C LYS A 185 23.50 -0.81 -4.61
N GLN A 186 24.26 -1.13 -5.65
CA GLN A 186 25.27 -0.24 -6.24
C GLN A 186 24.61 1.00 -6.87
N GLY A 187 23.57 0.83 -7.69
CA GLY A 187 22.82 1.96 -8.27
C GLY A 187 22.22 2.88 -7.21
N ARG A 188 21.67 2.31 -6.12
CA ARG A 188 21.14 3.11 -5.00
C ARG A 188 22.22 3.89 -4.24
N ARG A 189 23.46 3.39 -4.17
CA ARG A 189 24.59 4.11 -3.54
C ARG A 189 25.04 5.29 -4.39
N SER A 190 25.11 5.11 -5.71
CA SER A 190 25.50 6.16 -6.66
C SER A 190 24.49 7.32 -6.67
N SER A 191 23.19 7.04 -6.83
CA SER A 191 22.14 8.08 -6.79
C SER A 191 22.10 8.82 -5.44
N ARG A 192 22.36 8.14 -4.31
CA ARG A 192 22.41 8.81 -3.00
C ARG A 192 23.59 9.76 -2.84
N LEU A 193 24.72 9.47 -3.48
CA LEU A 193 25.87 10.37 -3.45
C LEU A 193 25.60 11.61 -4.31
N GLU A 194 25.01 11.42 -5.49
CA GLU A 194 24.58 12.50 -6.38
C GLU A 194 23.55 13.43 -5.70
N ASP A 195 22.57 12.87 -4.98
CA ASP A 195 21.65 13.65 -4.14
C ASP A 195 22.39 14.54 -3.12
N MET A 196 23.52 14.08 -2.56
CA MET A 196 24.28 14.85 -1.57
C MET A 196 25.07 15.97 -2.23
N HIS A 197 25.56 15.75 -3.46
CA HIS A 197 26.22 16.78 -4.26
C HIS A 197 25.23 17.89 -4.64
N LEU A 198 24.03 17.52 -5.10
CA LEU A 198 22.94 18.47 -5.39
C LEU A 198 22.50 19.26 -4.14
N LEU A 199 22.37 18.57 -3.00
CA LEU A 199 22.02 19.20 -1.72
C LEU A 199 23.08 20.20 -1.25
N ALA A 200 24.36 19.93 -1.54
CA ALA A 200 25.41 20.88 -1.22
C ALA A 200 25.34 22.12 -2.13
N ALA A 201 25.13 21.90 -3.43
CA ALA A 201 25.02 22.96 -4.41
C ALA A 201 23.85 23.91 -4.10
N SER A 202 22.68 23.37 -3.72
CA SER A 202 21.51 24.18 -3.37
C SER A 202 21.71 25.07 -2.13
N ARG A 203 22.66 24.73 -1.26
CA ARG A 203 23.06 25.53 -0.10
C ARG A 203 24.30 26.40 -0.33
N GLY A 204 24.66 26.59 -1.60
CA GLY A 204 25.80 27.41 -2.00
C GLY A 204 27.13 26.80 -1.57
N GLY A 205 27.26 25.47 -1.55
CA GLY A 205 28.49 24.80 -1.18
C GLY A 205 28.75 23.53 -1.99
N LYS A 206 29.69 22.71 -1.53
CA LYS A 206 30.13 21.49 -2.19
C LYS A 206 30.25 20.34 -1.19
N CYS A 207 29.89 19.13 -1.64
CA CYS A 207 30.23 17.91 -0.93
C CYS A 207 31.55 17.39 -1.53
N LEU A 208 32.57 17.22 -0.69
CA LEU A 208 33.92 16.81 -1.07
C LEU A 208 34.16 15.30 -0.89
N SER A 209 33.13 14.54 -0.54
CA SER A 209 33.24 13.10 -0.35
C SER A 209 32.83 12.36 -1.62
N ASP A 210 33.62 11.34 -1.97
CA ASP A 210 33.42 10.49 -3.16
C ASP A 210 32.70 9.18 -2.84
N THR A 211 32.40 8.92 -1.57
CA THR A 211 31.74 7.69 -1.12
C THR A 211 30.59 7.97 -0.16
N TYR A 212 29.44 7.33 -0.42
CA TYR A 212 28.26 7.33 0.44
C TYR A 212 27.93 5.90 0.86
N GLU A 213 28.35 5.52 2.07
CA GLU A 213 28.08 4.18 2.60
C GLU A 213 26.76 4.13 3.38
N THR A 214 26.54 5.08 4.29
CA THR A 214 25.38 5.15 5.19
C THR A 214 25.02 6.60 5.50
N SER A 215 23.81 6.84 6.02
CA SER A 215 23.33 8.17 6.46
C SER A 215 23.98 8.68 7.75
N ALA A 216 24.69 7.81 8.48
CA ALA A 216 25.37 8.13 9.73
C ALA A 216 26.86 8.43 9.52
N ARG A 217 27.48 7.93 8.43
CA ARG A 217 28.88 8.21 8.13
C ARG A 217 29.03 9.68 7.74
N LEU A 218 30.02 10.34 8.35
CA LEU A 218 30.30 11.76 8.12
C LEU A 218 30.79 11.96 6.67
N LEU A 219 30.18 12.91 5.97
CA LEU A 219 30.69 13.43 4.71
C LEU A 219 31.43 14.74 4.96
N ARG A 220 32.35 15.09 4.06
CA ARG A 220 33.09 16.33 4.08
C ARG A 220 32.34 17.37 3.23
N TRP A 221 32.03 18.51 3.84
CA TRP A 221 31.28 19.60 3.22
C TRP A 221 32.11 20.87 3.17
N GLU A 222 31.82 21.73 2.21
CA GLU A 222 32.42 23.06 2.02
C GLU A 222 31.32 24.08 1.73
N CYS A 223 31.32 25.25 2.36
CA CYS A 223 30.34 26.31 2.09
C CYS A 223 30.89 27.36 1.12
N CYS A 224 30.05 28.30 0.67
CA CYS A 224 30.43 29.41 -0.21
C CYS A 224 31.57 30.27 0.35
N ARG A 225 31.71 30.37 1.67
CA ARG A 225 32.79 31.09 2.36
C ARG A 225 34.08 30.25 2.50
N GLY A 226 34.14 29.06 1.90
CA GLY A 226 35.30 28.16 1.92
C GLY A 226 35.51 27.38 3.22
N HIS A 227 34.57 27.43 4.17
CA HIS A 227 34.70 26.65 5.40
C HIS A 227 34.46 25.18 5.13
N ARG A 228 35.37 24.32 5.60
CA ARG A 228 35.27 22.87 5.47
C ARG A 228 34.93 22.22 6.82
N TRP A 229 33.99 21.28 6.83
CA TRP A 229 33.63 20.53 8.04
C TRP A 229 33.14 19.12 7.74
N LEU A 230 33.09 18.29 8.78
CA LEU A 230 32.53 16.93 8.73
C LEU A 230 31.13 16.95 9.33
N ALA A 231 30.15 16.41 8.62
CA ALA A 231 28.78 16.29 9.12
C ALA A 231 28.08 15.08 8.51
N ALA A 232 27.19 14.47 9.31
CA ALA A 232 26.33 13.40 8.83
C ALA A 232 25.30 13.96 7.84
N PRO A 233 25.03 13.27 6.72
CA PRO A 233 23.99 13.63 5.75
C PRO A 233 22.62 13.88 6.38
N ALA A 234 22.26 13.14 7.43
CA ALA A 234 21.01 13.32 8.16
C ALA A 234 20.89 14.73 8.76
N ASN A 235 21.97 15.28 9.32
CA ASN A 235 21.98 16.61 9.93
C ASN A 235 21.88 17.71 8.87
N ILE A 236 22.52 17.50 7.72
CA ILE A 236 22.46 18.43 6.59
C ILE A 236 21.06 18.44 5.96
N LYS A 237 20.42 17.28 5.83
CA LYS A 237 19.01 17.20 5.42
C LYS A 237 18.08 17.85 6.44
N GLY A 238 18.38 17.70 7.73
CA GLY A 238 17.66 18.32 8.85
C GLY A 238 17.84 19.84 8.98
N GLY A 239 18.54 20.50 8.05
CA GLY A 239 18.64 21.97 7.99
C GLY A 239 19.89 22.56 8.63
N THR A 240 20.75 21.76 9.26
CA THR A 240 22.05 22.24 9.74
C THR A 240 23.03 22.41 8.57
N TRP A 241 23.77 23.51 8.52
CA TRP A 241 24.75 23.75 7.45
C TRP A 241 26.16 24.01 8.01
N CYS A 242 26.73 25.18 7.73
CA CYS A 242 28.08 25.53 8.17
C CYS A 242 28.07 26.05 9.62
N PRO A 243 28.73 25.37 10.57
CA PRO A 243 28.74 25.81 11.98
C PRO A 243 29.48 27.13 12.19
N LYS A 244 30.50 27.41 11.37
CA LYS A 244 31.24 28.70 11.42
C LYS A 244 30.36 29.86 10.95
N CYS A 245 29.61 29.69 9.85
CA CYS A 245 28.66 30.71 9.39
C CYS A 245 27.51 30.90 10.41
N ALA A 246 26.91 29.81 10.90
CA ALA A 246 25.84 29.88 11.88
C ALA A 246 26.27 30.46 13.24
N ARG A 247 27.55 30.35 13.59
CA ARG A 247 28.10 31.02 14.78
C ARG A 247 28.33 32.51 14.52
N ALA A 248 28.87 32.88 13.37
CA ALA A 248 29.07 34.28 13.00
C ALA A 248 27.74 35.06 12.94
N GLU A 249 26.68 34.46 12.38
CA GLU A 249 25.35 35.07 12.32
C GLU A 249 24.72 35.24 13.71
N ARG A 250 24.90 34.27 14.62
CA ARG A 250 24.40 34.36 16.02
C ARG A 250 25.14 35.38 16.89
N SER A 251 26.34 35.81 16.50
CA SER A 251 27.14 36.77 17.26
C SER A 251 26.99 38.20 16.74
N ASN A 252 26.19 38.43 15.70
CA ASN A 252 26.01 39.72 15.06
C ASN A 252 24.70 40.37 15.52
N HIS A 253 24.65 40.82 16.78
CA HIS A 253 23.57 41.70 17.21
C HIS A 253 23.76 43.09 16.60
N THR A 254 22.67 43.84 16.46
CA THR A 254 22.73 45.22 15.94
C THR A 254 22.49 46.24 17.05
N ILE A 255 22.92 47.49 16.83
CA ILE A 255 22.60 48.57 17.78
C ILE A 255 21.09 48.79 17.90
N GLY A 256 20.32 48.52 16.83
CA GLY A 256 18.86 48.55 16.85
C GLY A 256 18.24 47.54 17.82
N GLU A 257 18.78 46.30 17.87
CA GLU A 257 18.35 45.30 18.84
C GLU A 257 18.65 45.73 20.29
N MET A 258 19.78 46.38 20.53
CA MET A 258 20.14 46.89 21.86
C MET A 258 19.21 48.04 22.31
N ASN A 259 18.83 48.91 21.38
CA ASN A 259 17.86 49.99 21.64
C ASN A 259 16.49 49.45 22.02
N GLU A 260 16.01 48.40 21.34
CA GLU A 260 14.71 47.79 21.64
C GLU A 260 14.69 47.15 23.02
N ILE A 261 15.74 46.39 23.38
CA ILE A 261 15.87 45.78 24.71
C ILE A 261 15.89 46.85 25.81
N ALA A 262 16.52 47.99 25.56
CA ALA A 262 16.51 49.08 26.51
C ALA A 262 15.10 49.63 26.74
N ARG A 263 14.34 49.83 25.66
CA ARG A 263 12.96 50.31 25.69
C ARG A 263 12.04 49.35 26.43
N GLU A 264 12.12 48.05 26.17
CA GLU A 264 11.33 47.02 26.86
C GLU A 264 11.57 47.01 28.38
N ARG A 265 12.80 47.31 28.81
CA ARG A 265 13.18 47.38 30.23
C ARG A 265 12.99 48.77 30.84
N GLY A 266 12.25 49.65 30.15
CA GLY A 266 11.90 51.00 30.60
C GLY A 266 13.07 51.98 30.62
N GLY A 267 14.13 51.73 29.86
CA GLY A 267 15.30 52.59 29.75
C GLY A 267 15.66 52.94 28.31
N ARG A 268 16.87 53.47 28.11
CA ARG A 268 17.42 53.88 26.81
C ARG A 268 18.86 53.42 26.68
N CYS A 269 19.28 53.03 25.48
CA CYS A 269 20.70 52.88 25.18
C CYS A 269 21.20 54.21 24.62
N LEU A 270 22.27 54.75 25.20
CA LEU A 270 22.85 56.06 24.85
C LEU A 270 24.00 55.93 23.84
N SER A 271 24.34 54.71 23.44
CA SER A 271 25.42 54.45 22.49
C SER A 271 24.88 54.36 21.07
N ASP A 272 25.54 55.03 20.13
CA ASP A 272 25.11 55.09 18.73
C ASP A 272 25.70 53.96 17.87
N ALA A 273 26.67 53.21 18.40
CA ALA A 273 27.39 52.18 17.66
C ALA A 273 27.50 50.87 18.45
N TYR A 274 27.22 49.75 17.77
CA TYR A 274 27.41 48.40 18.30
C TYR A 274 28.61 47.74 17.61
N VAL A 275 29.61 47.35 18.39
CA VAL A 275 30.82 46.70 17.87
C VAL A 275 30.76 45.19 18.05
N ASN A 276 30.47 44.71 19.26
CA ASN A 276 30.31 43.29 19.59
C ASN A 276 29.65 43.15 20.98
N VAL A 277 29.41 41.91 21.41
CA VAL A 277 28.74 41.60 22.69
C VAL A 277 29.57 41.93 23.95
N THR A 278 30.88 42.13 23.83
CA THR A 278 31.79 42.38 24.96
C THR A 278 32.18 43.84 25.12
N THR A 279 32.09 44.66 24.06
CA THR A 279 32.31 46.11 24.11
C THR A 279 31.19 46.75 24.93
N LYS A 280 31.58 47.57 25.92
CA LYS A 280 30.61 48.25 26.79
C LYS A 280 29.79 49.27 26.01
N LEU A 281 28.49 49.32 26.29
CA LEU A 281 27.59 50.38 25.86
C LEU A 281 27.14 51.16 27.09
N GLU A 282 26.74 52.40 26.86
CA GLU A 282 26.12 53.28 27.84
C GLU A 282 24.60 53.08 27.83
N TRP A 283 24.03 52.91 29.01
CA TRP A 283 22.61 52.63 29.23
C TRP A 283 22.03 53.58 30.27
N GLU A 284 20.76 53.91 30.14
CA GLU A 284 19.98 54.72 31.08
C GLU A 284 18.72 53.95 31.49
N CYS A 285 18.34 53.93 32.77
CA CYS A 285 17.12 53.27 33.22
C CYS A 285 15.96 54.25 33.41
N ALA A 286 14.75 53.74 33.66
CA ALA A 286 13.56 54.54 33.95
C ALA A 286 13.74 55.57 35.08
N ARG A 287 14.65 55.30 36.02
CA ARG A 287 14.96 56.16 37.17
C ARG A 287 16.06 57.21 36.86
N GLY A 288 16.53 57.29 35.62
CA GLY A 288 17.55 58.26 35.18
C GLY A 288 19.01 57.88 35.48
N TYR A 289 19.28 56.67 35.96
CA TYR A 289 20.66 56.23 36.21
C TYR A 289 21.34 55.83 34.91
N ALA A 290 22.44 56.50 34.58
CA ALA A 290 23.33 56.11 33.49
C ALA A 290 24.44 55.16 33.98
N TRP A 291 24.70 54.07 33.26
CA TRP A 291 25.82 53.16 33.53
C TRP A 291 26.38 52.49 32.27
N SER A 292 27.65 52.13 32.36
CA SER A 292 28.40 51.45 31.30
C SER A 292 28.46 49.94 31.55
N THR A 293 27.89 49.12 30.66
CA THR A 293 27.99 47.66 30.76
C THR A 293 27.97 46.99 29.38
N SER A 294 28.48 45.75 29.31
CA SER A 294 28.50 45.00 28.06
C SER A 294 27.09 44.50 27.68
N PRO A 295 26.74 44.49 26.39
CA PRO A 295 25.52 43.88 25.87
C PRO A 295 25.32 42.44 26.33
N MET A 296 26.39 41.66 26.48
CA MET A 296 26.34 40.29 27.02
C MET A 296 25.71 40.23 28.41
N ALA A 297 26.04 41.16 29.31
CA ALA A 297 25.48 41.20 30.65
C ALA A 297 23.98 41.58 30.63
N VAL A 298 23.60 42.50 29.74
CA VAL A 298 22.21 42.91 29.53
C VAL A 298 21.37 41.76 28.97
N LEU A 299 21.87 41.06 27.96
CA LEU A 299 21.24 39.87 27.37
C LEU A 299 21.11 38.73 28.39
N ALA A 300 22.07 38.59 29.32
CA ALA A 300 22.01 37.61 30.41
C ALA A 300 21.02 37.99 31.54
N GLY A 301 20.35 39.15 31.45
CA GLY A 301 19.31 39.58 32.38
C GLY A 301 19.75 40.60 33.44
N CYS A 302 21.00 41.04 33.44
CA CYS A 302 21.46 42.10 34.34
C CYS A 302 21.11 43.48 33.77
N TRP A 303 20.35 44.30 34.51
CA TRP A 303 19.95 45.64 34.05
C TRP A 303 20.70 46.76 34.78
N CYS A 304 20.02 47.56 35.60
CA CYS A 304 20.62 48.70 36.31
C CYS A 304 21.19 48.27 37.68
N PRO A 305 22.51 48.43 37.93
CA PRO A 305 23.12 48.10 39.22
C PRO A 305 22.56 48.93 40.38
N ALA A 306 22.25 50.20 40.16
CA ALA A 306 21.68 51.09 41.16
C ALA A 306 20.26 50.66 41.55
N CYS A 307 19.41 50.30 40.57
CA CYS A 307 18.08 49.74 40.85
C CYS A 307 18.17 48.41 41.60
N LYS A 308 19.08 47.52 41.19
CA LYS A 308 19.30 46.23 41.87
C LYS A 308 19.74 46.42 43.33
N TYR A 309 20.62 47.38 43.60
CA TYR A 309 21.06 47.69 44.95
C TYR A 309 19.94 48.31 45.80
N LEU A 310 19.14 49.23 45.22
CA LEU A 310 17.95 49.81 45.88
C LEU A 310 16.93 48.74 46.30
N ASP A 311 16.66 47.77 45.42
CA ASP A 311 15.71 46.68 45.70
C ASP A 311 16.25 45.72 46.78
N GLN A 312 17.57 45.64 46.96
CA GLN A 312 18.24 44.80 47.96
C GLN A 312 18.52 45.52 49.31
N CYS A 313 18.36 46.85 49.38
CA CYS A 313 18.63 47.62 50.60
C CYS A 313 17.50 47.52 51.62
N VAL A 314 17.87 47.22 52.87
CA VAL A 314 16.94 47.07 54.01
C VAL A 314 16.86 48.34 54.87
N SER A 315 17.86 49.24 54.84
CA SER A 315 17.88 50.47 55.65
C SER A 315 17.65 51.74 54.83
N ASP A 316 16.86 52.68 55.38
CA ASP A 316 16.48 53.94 54.72
C ASP A 316 17.66 54.91 54.52
N GLU A 317 18.68 54.82 55.38
CA GLU A 317 19.88 55.65 55.31
C GLU A 317 20.77 55.29 54.11
N ALA A 318 20.85 53.99 53.76
CA ALA A 318 21.54 53.51 52.57
C ALA A 318 20.74 53.79 51.29
N ARG A 319 19.40 53.77 51.36
CA ARG A 319 18.51 54.10 50.23
C ARG A 319 18.60 55.57 49.83
N ARG A 320 18.75 56.52 50.76
CA ARG A 320 18.85 57.97 50.48
C ARG A 320 19.95 58.32 49.46
N LYS A 321 21.10 57.63 49.49
CA LYS A 321 22.22 57.86 48.56
C LYS A 321 21.88 57.57 47.10
N TYR A 322 20.96 56.64 46.86
CA TYR A 322 20.52 56.20 45.52
C TYR A 322 19.07 56.65 45.22
N LEU A 323 18.52 57.58 45.99
CA LEU A 323 17.25 58.26 45.67
C LEU A 323 17.50 59.73 45.27
N ALA A 324 18.62 60.32 45.69
CA ALA A 324 18.95 61.72 45.44
C ALA A 324 19.34 62.08 43.98
N VAL A 325 19.64 61.09 43.13
CA VAL A 325 20.04 61.33 41.74
C VAL A 325 18.83 61.35 40.79
N ALA A 326 17.66 60.86 41.23
CA ALA A 326 16.45 60.78 40.41
C ALA A 326 15.59 62.07 40.42
N GLY A 327 16.14 63.22 40.88
CA GLY A 327 15.37 64.45 41.02
C GLY A 327 16.19 65.73 40.96
N CYS A 328 16.35 66.27 39.76
CA CYS A 328 16.27 67.71 39.52
C CYS A 328 15.83 67.94 38.06
N PRO A 329 14.87 68.84 37.79
CA PRO A 329 14.44 69.21 36.43
C PRO A 329 15.55 69.90 35.62
#